data_AF-A0A367L207-F1
#
_entry.id   AF-A0A367L207-F1
#
_cell.length_a   1.000
_cell.length_b   1.000
_cell.length_c   1.000
_cell.angle_alpha   90.00
_cell.angle_beta   90.00
_cell.angle_gamma   90.00
#
_symmetry.space_group_name_H-M   'P 1'
#
loop_
_entity.id
_entity.type
_entity.pdbx_description
1 polymer ?
#
loop_
_entity_poly.entity_id
_entity_poly.type
_entity_poly.pdbx_seq_one_letter_code
_entity_poly.pdbx_strand_id
1 'polypeptide(L)'
;MPHRVSPSPVMSAATLASSRLKMSQEAVVAQALMLARDSPDGAEDPVVCEILNSALKRTWDKVQEAPRTYVMTRNEFAVFNYFQHRFVGNTMAVAARKRFWDHEHA
;
A
#
# COMPACT_ATOMS: atom_id res chain seq x y z
N MET A 1 45.23 19.25 -17.33
CA MET A 1 44.01 19.83 -16.73
C MET A 1 42.94 18.75 -16.71
N PRO A 2 42.68 18.06 -15.58
CA PRO A 2 41.67 17.01 -15.54
C PRO A 2 40.27 17.61 -15.45
N HIS A 3 39.41 17.25 -16.40
CA HIS A 3 38.01 17.63 -16.43
C HIS A 3 37.22 16.64 -15.56
N ARG A 4 36.70 17.14 -14.43
CA ARG A 4 35.85 16.39 -13.49
C ARG A 4 34.49 16.16 -14.13
N VAL A 5 34.24 14.95 -14.59
CA VAL A 5 32.93 14.48 -15.07
C VAL A 5 31.97 14.47 -13.88
N SER A 6 30.84 15.18 -13.99
CA SER A 6 29.77 15.17 -13.00
C SER A 6 29.22 13.74 -12.84
N PRO A 7 29.10 13.21 -11.60
CA PRO A 7 28.42 11.93 -11.40
C PRO A 7 26.91 12.15 -11.51
N SER A 8 26.33 11.74 -12.64
CA SER A 8 24.89 11.52 -12.78
C SER A 8 24.44 10.49 -11.73
N PRO A 9 23.27 10.67 -11.07
CA PRO A 9 22.78 9.70 -10.12
C PRO A 9 22.26 8.49 -10.90
N VAL A 10 23.11 7.50 -11.10
CA VAL A 10 22.68 6.16 -11.51
C VAL A 10 21.86 5.58 -10.36
N MET A 11 20.54 5.70 -10.45
CA MET A 11 19.64 4.98 -9.55
C MET A 11 19.91 3.48 -9.72
N SER A 12 20.38 2.82 -8.66
CA SER A 12 20.76 1.41 -8.68
C SER A 12 19.64 0.52 -9.24
N ALA A 13 20.02 -0.48 -10.06
CA ALA A 13 19.07 -1.46 -10.61
C ALA A 13 18.25 -2.20 -9.53
N ALA A 14 18.80 -2.34 -8.32
CA ALA A 14 18.12 -2.91 -7.16
C ALA A 14 16.90 -2.09 -6.70
N THR A 15 16.97 -0.76 -6.77
CA THR A 15 15.85 0.13 -6.40
C THR A 15 14.73 0.10 -7.44
N LEU A 16 15.09 -0.05 -8.72
CA LEU A 16 14.14 -0.16 -9.84
C LEU A 16 13.42 -1.51 -9.87
N ALA A 17 14.10 -2.61 -9.51
CA ALA A 17 13.48 -3.92 -9.38
C ALA A 17 12.48 -3.96 -8.20
N SER A 18 12.84 -3.34 -7.07
CA SER A 18 11.99 -3.28 -5.88
C SER A 18 10.71 -2.45 -6.11
N SER A 19 10.83 -1.32 -6.84
CA SER A 19 9.66 -0.50 -7.20
C SER A 19 8.76 -1.19 -8.23
N ARG A 20 9.33 -1.91 -9.21
CA ARG A 20 8.54 -2.68 -10.19
C ARG A 20 7.76 -3.82 -9.55
N LEU A 21 8.37 -4.54 -8.60
CA LEU A 21 7.67 -5.59 -7.85
C LEU A 21 6.51 -5.00 -7.03
N LYS A 22 6.71 -3.82 -6.44
CA LYS A 22 5.68 -3.12 -5.67
C LYS A 22 4.51 -2.66 -6.53
N MET A 23 4.77 -2.11 -7.73
CA MET A 23 3.72 -1.75 -8.69
C MET A 23 2.90 -2.97 -9.12
N SER A 24 3.55 -4.12 -9.39
CA SER A 24 2.82 -5.35 -9.73
C SER A 24 1.96 -5.84 -8.58
N GLN A 25 2.43 -5.72 -7.33
CA GLN A 25 1.62 -6.07 -6.16
C GLN A 25 0.41 -5.15 -5.99
N GLU A 26 0.58 -3.84 -6.16
CA GLU A 26 -0.53 -2.89 -6.09
C GLU A 26 -1.58 -3.14 -7.18
N ALA A 27 -1.15 -3.58 -8.37
CA ALA A 27 -2.04 -3.96 -9.47
C ALA A 27 -2.83 -5.24 -9.18
N VAL A 28 -2.18 -6.26 -8.60
CA VAL A 28 -2.85 -7.50 -8.17
C VAL A 28 -3.87 -7.22 -7.06
N VAL A 29 -3.50 -6.38 -6.11
CA VAL A 29 -4.38 -5.95 -5.00
C VAL A 29 -5.58 -5.15 -5.51
N ALA A 30 -5.36 -4.25 -6.47
CA ALA A 30 -6.46 -3.52 -7.11
C ALA A 30 -7.42 -4.47 -7.83
N GLN A 31 -6.91 -5.46 -8.56
CA GLN A 31 -7.73 -6.48 -9.21
C GLN A 31 -8.52 -7.32 -8.20
N ALA A 32 -7.87 -7.79 -7.13
CA ALA A 32 -8.54 -8.52 -6.05
C ALA A 32 -9.65 -7.69 -5.39
N LEU A 33 -9.40 -6.40 -5.13
CA LEU A 33 -10.41 -5.47 -4.62
C LEU A 33 -11.56 -5.26 -5.60
N MET A 34 -11.28 -5.15 -6.89
CA MET A 34 -12.34 -5.04 -7.91
C MET A 34 -13.20 -6.31 -7.89
N LEU A 35 -12.60 -7.49 -7.89
CA LEU A 35 -13.33 -8.76 -7.87
C LEU A 35 -14.19 -8.92 -6.60
N ALA A 36 -13.63 -8.59 -5.43
CA ALA A 36 -14.35 -8.62 -4.16
C ALA A 36 -15.52 -7.62 -4.09
N ARG A 37 -15.45 -6.52 -4.85
CA ARG A 37 -16.49 -5.48 -4.89
C ARG A 37 -17.53 -5.70 -5.98
N ASP A 38 -17.11 -6.25 -7.11
CA ASP A 38 -17.95 -6.50 -8.28
C ASP A 38 -18.84 -7.73 -8.07
N SER A 39 -18.38 -8.68 -7.25
CA SER A 39 -19.12 -9.89 -6.96
C SER A 39 -18.99 -10.31 -5.49
N PRO A 40 -20.10 -10.61 -4.79
CA PRO A 40 -20.04 -11.18 -3.44
C PRO A 40 -19.31 -12.54 -3.41
N ASP A 41 -19.44 -13.36 -4.47
CA ASP A 41 -18.65 -14.59 -4.66
C ASP A 41 -17.14 -14.31 -4.77
N GLY A 42 -16.76 -13.18 -5.35
CA GLY A 42 -15.36 -12.76 -5.46
C GLY A 42 -14.75 -12.37 -4.11
N ALA A 43 -15.57 -11.99 -3.13
CA ALA A 43 -15.14 -11.76 -1.75
C ALA A 43 -14.99 -13.06 -0.95
N GLU A 44 -15.66 -14.14 -1.37
CA GLU A 44 -15.53 -15.48 -0.80
C GLU A 44 -14.38 -16.28 -1.43
N ASP A 45 -13.81 -15.79 -2.54
CA ASP A 45 -12.65 -16.40 -3.17
C ASP A 45 -11.43 -16.38 -2.20
N PRO A 46 -10.87 -17.56 -1.87
CA PRO A 46 -9.77 -17.67 -0.92
C PRO A 46 -8.50 -16.97 -1.40
N VAL A 47 -8.25 -16.94 -2.71
CA VAL A 47 -7.07 -16.27 -3.31
C VAL A 47 -7.22 -14.76 -3.19
N VAL A 48 -8.41 -14.21 -3.45
CA VAL A 48 -8.70 -12.79 -3.25
C VAL A 48 -8.51 -12.42 -1.78
N CYS A 49 -9.07 -13.21 -0.87
CA CYS A 49 -8.93 -12.99 0.56
C CYS A 49 -7.45 -13.03 1.02
N GLU A 50 -6.67 -13.99 0.52
CA GLU A 50 -5.22 -14.10 0.79
C GLU A 50 -4.43 -12.91 0.28
N ILE A 51 -4.71 -12.43 -0.95
CA ILE A 51 -4.07 -11.25 -1.54
C ILE A 51 -4.37 -10.01 -0.70
N LEU A 52 -5.65 -9.79 -0.37
CA LEU A 52 -6.10 -8.63 0.39
C LEU A 52 -5.53 -8.65 1.82
N ASN A 53 -5.50 -9.80 2.48
CA ASN A 53 -4.90 -9.97 3.80
C ASN A 53 -3.38 -9.76 3.77
N SER A 54 -2.69 -10.32 2.77
CA SER A 54 -1.25 -10.13 2.60
C SER A 54 -0.89 -8.65 2.37
N ALA A 55 -1.67 -7.96 1.54
CA ALA A 55 -1.52 -6.52 1.32
C ALA A 55 -1.79 -5.72 2.59
N LEU A 56 -2.89 -6.04 3.28
CA LEU A 56 -3.24 -5.42 4.55
C LEU A 56 -2.12 -5.57 5.58
N LYS A 57 -1.58 -6.78 5.77
CA LYS A 57 -0.47 -7.05 6.69
C LYS A 57 0.75 -6.20 6.35
N ARG A 58 1.14 -6.14 5.06
CA ARG A 58 2.26 -5.30 4.62
C ARG A 58 2.04 -3.82 4.92
N THR A 59 0.84 -3.31 4.65
CA THR A 59 0.53 -1.90 4.95
C THR A 59 0.49 -1.66 6.46
N TRP A 60 -0.06 -2.59 7.24
CA TRP A 60 -0.12 -2.50 8.69
C TRP A 60 1.27 -2.53 9.34
N ASP A 61 2.16 -3.38 8.84
CA ASP A 61 3.56 -3.48 9.29
C ASP A 61 4.28 -2.14 9.10
N LYS A 62 4.13 -1.51 7.94
CA LYS A 62 4.67 -0.16 7.69
C LYS A 62 4.04 0.92 8.56
N VAL A 63 2.74 0.84 8.82
CA VAL A 63 2.05 1.76 9.75
C VAL A 63 2.58 1.55 11.17
N GLN A 64 2.91 0.33 11.57
CA GLN A 64 3.44 0.03 12.90
C GLN A 64 4.93 0.42 13.02
N GLU A 65 5.72 0.27 11.96
CA GLU A 65 7.12 0.69 11.89
C GLU A 65 7.24 2.21 11.88
N ALA A 66 6.38 2.90 11.11
CA ALA A 66 6.36 4.35 10.99
C ALA A 66 4.98 4.93 11.32
N PRO A 67 4.51 4.84 12.58
CA PRO A 67 3.17 5.23 13.00
C PRO A 67 2.97 6.74 13.03
N ARG A 68 4.00 7.53 12.71
CA ARG A 68 3.96 8.99 12.59
C ARG A 68 4.21 9.53 11.19
N THR A 69 4.93 8.79 10.36
CA THR A 69 5.46 9.29 9.09
C THR A 69 4.84 8.58 7.89
N TYR A 70 4.31 7.37 8.07
CA TYR A 70 3.73 6.61 6.98
C TYR A 70 2.38 7.20 6.55
N VAL A 71 2.26 7.46 5.25
CA VAL A 71 1.01 7.81 4.57
C VAL A 71 0.70 6.68 3.59
N MET A 72 -0.49 6.09 3.71
CA MET A 72 -0.96 5.03 2.82
C MET A 72 -1.15 5.55 1.40
N THR A 73 -0.93 4.72 0.39
CA THR A 73 -1.32 5.05 -0.99
C THR A 73 -2.82 4.79 -1.19
N ARG A 74 -3.41 5.30 -2.27
CA ARG A 74 -4.84 5.08 -2.60
C ARG A 74 -5.24 3.61 -2.62
N ASN A 75 -4.39 2.75 -3.19
CA ASN A 75 -4.67 1.30 -3.27
C ASN A 75 -4.61 0.66 -1.88
N GLU A 76 -3.60 1.00 -1.07
CA GLU A 76 -3.48 0.51 0.29
C GLU A 76 -4.64 0.99 1.18
N PHE A 77 -5.04 2.25 1.04
CA PHE A 77 -6.20 2.81 1.72
C PHE A 77 -7.48 2.08 1.33
N ALA A 78 -7.66 1.72 0.06
CA ALA A 78 -8.83 0.96 -0.39
C ALA A 78 -8.92 -0.42 0.28
N VAL A 79 -7.80 -1.14 0.41
CA VAL A 79 -7.73 -2.42 1.14
C VAL A 79 -8.02 -2.20 2.62
N PHE A 80 -7.38 -1.20 3.22
CA PHE A 80 -7.55 -0.87 4.62
C PHE A 80 -8.98 -0.43 4.95
N ASN A 81 -9.65 0.23 4.01
CA ASN A 81 -11.03 0.65 4.12
C ASN A 81 -11.99 -0.54 3.95
N TYR A 82 -11.68 -1.49 3.07
CA TYR A 82 -12.43 -2.73 2.94
C TYR A 82 -12.49 -3.51 4.28
N PHE A 83 -11.36 -3.57 4.99
CA PHE A 83 -11.29 -4.20 6.32
C PHE A 83 -11.70 -3.29 7.49
N GLN A 84 -12.41 -2.17 7.25
CA GLN A 84 -12.80 -1.24 8.31
C GLN A 84 -13.53 -1.90 9.49
N HIS A 85 -14.37 -2.89 9.19
CA HIS A 85 -15.18 -3.59 10.18
C HIS A 85 -14.33 -4.42 11.18
N ARG A 86 -13.09 -4.77 10.83
CA ARG A 86 -12.13 -5.45 11.72
C ARG A 86 -11.34 -4.47 12.58
N PHE A 87 -11.14 -3.24 12.10
CA PHE A 87 -10.35 -2.21 12.77
C PHE A 87 -11.21 -1.21 13.58
N VAL A 88 -12.49 -1.51 13.79
CA VAL A 88 -13.36 -0.70 14.65
C VAL A 88 -12.80 -0.68 16.07
N GLY A 89 -12.48 0.51 16.59
CA GLY A 89 -11.86 0.69 17.91
C GLY A 89 -10.33 0.76 17.91
N ASN A 90 -9.67 0.55 16.78
CA ASN A 90 -8.21 0.66 16.70
C ASN A 90 -7.78 2.12 16.45
N THR A 91 -7.14 2.74 17.43
CA THR A 91 -6.69 4.14 17.36
C THR A 91 -5.58 4.38 16.34
N MET A 92 -4.71 3.40 16.08
CA MET A 92 -3.69 3.49 15.02
C MET A 92 -4.33 3.47 13.63
N ALA A 93 -5.35 2.64 13.43
CA ALA A 93 -6.11 2.60 12.18
C ALA A 93 -6.80 3.95 11.90
N VAL A 94 -7.42 4.55 12.93
CA VAL A 94 -8.04 5.88 12.85
C VAL A 94 -7.01 6.96 12.57
N ALA A 95 -5.85 6.92 13.24
CA ALA A 95 -4.76 7.88 13.02
C ALA A 95 -4.18 7.78 11.60
N ALA A 96 -3.96 6.56 11.09
CA ALA A 96 -3.48 6.33 9.73
C ALA A 96 -4.45 6.88 8.68
N ARG A 97 -5.77 6.66 8.85
CA ARG A 97 -6.79 7.26 7.98
C ARG A 97 -6.78 8.78 8.05
N LYS A 98 -6.71 9.35 9.26
CA LYS A 98 -6.67 10.80 9.43
C LYS A 98 -5.50 11.42 8.65
N ARG A 99 -4.32 10.78 8.67
CA ARG A 99 -3.17 11.25 7.90
C ARG A 99 -3.33 11.14 6.40
N PHE A 100 -3.93 10.05 5.93
CA PHE A 100 -4.22 9.90 4.51
C PHE A 100 -5.09 11.07 4.03
N TRP A 101 -6.15 11.39 4.77
CA TRP A 101 -7.00 12.56 4.47
C TRP A 101 -6.27 13.89 4.60
N ASP A 102 -5.43 14.06 5.64
CA ASP A 102 -4.62 15.28 5.83
C ASP A 102 -3.65 15.49 4.64
N HIS A 103 -3.07 14.42 4.11
CA HIS A 103 -2.19 14.46 2.94
C HIS A 103 -2.96 14.64 1.61
N GLU A 104 -4.15 14.07 1.44
CA GLU A 104 -4.96 14.27 0.21
C GLU A 104 -5.64 15.66 0.17
N HIS A 105 -5.78 16.35 1.31
CA HIS A 105 -6.35 17.70 1.40
C HIS A 105 -5.31 18.83 1.49
N ALA A 106 -4.02 18.51 1.58
CA ALA A 106 -2.90 19.47 1.62
C ALA A 106 -2.41 19.84 0.21
#